data_AF-A0A9E1EU39-F1
#
_entry.id   AF-A0A9E1EU39-F1
#
_cell.length_a   1.000
_cell.length_b   1.000
_cell.length_c   1.000
_cell.angle_alpha   90.00
_cell.angle_beta   90.00
_cell.angle_gamma   90.00
#
_symmetry.space_group_name_H-M   'P 1'
#
loop_
_entity.id
_entity.type
_entity.pdbx_description
1 polymer ?
#
loop_
_entity_poly.entity_id
_entity_poly.type
_entity_poly.pdbx_seq_one_letter_code
_entity_poly.pdbx_strand_id
1 'polypeptide(L)'
;MKKLLAILLSVIMVLSLVACGNKTPDETPSNDDQQQNTETETKTIKVGLICIGDENDQGYTYNFIRGKESATEALAAKGINVDWVVKYNIGEDSTCEDANIELAEEGCELIFNNSYGFEPFMLKVAPDYPEIQFVGCTNQGSWNDGLDNTHNAFANIYEGRYLAGVAAGMKLQQLIDEGTIKPEEAVIGYVGAYSFAEVISGMTSYFLGARSVCPSVTMKVQFVGSWSDATEESNAASALCDLGCKLISQHSDNTTPATMAQSKGAFHTGYNNDMTGVAPDASIIGCRIDWTNYFVYAIESVANGQEFDQDYCYGYDHGDVVLTELNEKIAAPGTAEKLAEVEAGLADGSIKVFDTSTFTVDGETLTSAFALDTDGDFTPDSEEAVFDGAFHESYFQSAPYFAIKIDGIEWLNSAF
;
A
#
# COMPACT_ATOMS: atom_id res chain seq x y z
N MET A 1 -45.16 -29.50 10.32
CA MET A 1 -45.61 -30.82 9.78
C MET A 1 -45.62 -30.77 8.27
N LYS A 2 -44.52 -31.20 7.63
CA LYS A 2 -44.36 -31.54 6.19
C LYS A 2 -42.88 -31.88 5.93
N LYS A 3 -42.36 -32.87 6.66
CA LYS A 3 -41.08 -33.56 6.42
C LYS A 3 -41.20 -34.91 7.12
N LEU A 4 -41.74 -35.94 6.45
CA LEU A 4 -41.79 -37.34 6.94
C LEU A 4 -42.36 -38.35 5.91
N LEU A 5 -42.27 -38.09 4.59
CA LEU A 5 -42.85 -39.00 3.58
C LEU A 5 -41.87 -39.53 2.53
N ALA A 6 -40.56 -39.35 2.71
CA ALA A 6 -39.54 -39.75 1.72
C ALA A 6 -38.54 -40.82 2.21
N ILE A 7 -38.84 -41.51 3.32
CA ILE A 7 -38.00 -42.58 3.86
C ILE A 7 -38.89 -43.77 4.24
N LEU A 8 -39.43 -44.48 3.23
CA LEU A 8 -39.93 -45.85 3.42
C LEU A 8 -40.22 -46.61 2.10
N LEU A 9 -39.30 -46.57 1.13
CA LEU A 9 -39.23 -47.48 -0.02
C LEU A 9 -37.81 -47.27 -0.55
N SER A 10 -36.84 -48.19 -0.54
CA SER A 10 -36.90 -49.64 -0.58
C SER A 10 -35.46 -50.13 -0.35
N VAL A 11 -35.16 -50.55 0.87
CA VAL A 11 -34.04 -51.46 1.16
C VAL A 11 -34.66 -52.86 1.22
N ILE A 12 -33.94 -53.87 0.73
CA ILE A 12 -34.28 -55.30 0.64
C ILE A 12 -34.86 -55.72 -0.72
N MET A 13 -33.96 -55.93 -1.69
CA MET A 13 -33.98 -57.16 -2.48
C MET A 13 -32.54 -57.59 -2.75
N VAL A 14 -32.07 -58.50 -1.91
CA VAL A 14 -30.75 -59.11 -1.91
C VAL A 14 -30.85 -60.48 -2.59
N LEU A 15 -29.80 -60.86 -3.32
CA LEU A 15 -29.38 -62.20 -3.76
C LEU A 15 -29.97 -62.81 -5.05
N SER A 16 -29.02 -63.35 -5.81
CA SER A 16 -29.06 -64.46 -6.76
C SER A 16 -29.41 -64.16 -8.22
N LEU A 17 -28.39 -64.20 -9.09
CA LEU A 17 -28.31 -65.19 -10.19
C LEU A 17 -26.88 -65.23 -10.77
N VAL A 18 -26.20 -66.33 -10.47
CA VAL A 18 -24.96 -66.82 -11.11
C VAL A 18 -25.36 -67.81 -12.20
N ALA A 19 -24.87 -67.66 -13.43
CA ALA A 19 -24.78 -68.66 -14.51
C ALA A 19 -24.21 -67.97 -15.77
N CYS A 20 -23.25 -68.44 -16.58
CA CYS A 20 -22.28 -69.54 -16.71
C CYS A 20 -21.21 -68.94 -17.66
N GLY A 21 -19.88 -69.04 -17.51
CA GLY A 21 -19.08 -70.26 -17.50
C GLY A 21 -18.56 -70.61 -18.91
N ASN A 22 -17.34 -70.19 -19.28
CA ASN A 22 -16.40 -71.04 -20.05
C ASN A 22 -14.92 -70.61 -19.89
N LYS A 23 -14.04 -71.61 -19.74
CA LYS A 23 -12.59 -71.60 -19.37
C LYS A 23 -11.70 -71.08 -20.53
N THR A 24 -10.49 -70.54 -20.34
CA THR A 24 -9.19 -71.19 -19.94
C THR A 24 -8.13 -70.08 -19.65
N PRO A 25 -7.00 -70.33 -18.92
CA PRO A 25 -6.19 -69.31 -18.25
C PRO A 25 -4.82 -69.00 -18.91
N ASP A 26 -4.14 -68.00 -18.30
CA ASP A 26 -2.76 -67.50 -18.48
C ASP A 26 -2.56 -66.29 -19.43
N GLU A 27 -2.32 -65.10 -18.85
CA GLU A 27 -1.06 -64.34 -18.93
C GLU A 27 -1.17 -62.95 -18.24
N THR A 28 -0.18 -62.65 -17.40
CA THR A 28 0.39 -61.37 -16.89
C THR A 28 -0.48 -60.08 -16.86
N PRO A 29 -0.61 -59.36 -15.72
CA PRO A 29 -1.26 -58.05 -15.72
C PRO A 29 -0.31 -56.95 -16.24
N SER A 30 -0.71 -56.30 -17.32
CA SER A 30 -0.16 -55.01 -17.76
C SER A 30 -0.57 -53.91 -16.79
N ASN A 31 0.38 -53.06 -16.40
CA ASN A 31 0.12 -51.79 -15.73
C ASN A 31 -0.65 -50.87 -16.69
N ASP A 32 -1.90 -50.54 -16.36
CA ASP A 32 -2.57 -49.36 -16.91
C ASP A 32 -2.52 -48.25 -15.87
N ASP A 33 -1.89 -47.16 -16.29
CA ASP A 33 -1.73 -45.90 -15.59
C ASP A 33 -3.10 -45.31 -15.18
N GLN A 34 -3.34 -45.21 -13.86
CA GLN A 34 -4.32 -44.28 -13.33
C GLN A 34 -3.69 -42.88 -13.29
N GLN A 35 -3.80 -42.18 -14.41
CA GLN A 35 -3.60 -40.74 -14.45
C GLN A 35 -4.78 -40.10 -13.70
N GLN A 36 -4.52 -39.72 -12.45
CA GLN A 36 -5.44 -38.97 -11.61
C GLN A 36 -5.54 -37.55 -12.18
N ASN A 37 -6.53 -37.30 -13.03
CA ASN A 37 -6.95 -35.95 -13.39
C ASN A 37 -7.53 -35.29 -12.12
N THR A 38 -6.71 -34.51 -11.43
CA THR A 38 -7.19 -33.43 -10.57
C THR A 38 -7.64 -32.29 -11.48
N GLU A 39 -8.91 -32.30 -11.90
CA GLU A 39 -9.57 -31.07 -12.33
C GLU A 39 -9.64 -30.16 -11.10
N THR A 40 -8.83 -29.11 -11.08
CA THR A 40 -8.97 -28.02 -10.11
C THR A 40 -10.34 -27.40 -10.33
N GLU A 41 -11.27 -27.62 -9.41
CA GLU A 41 -12.59 -26.99 -9.44
C GLU A 41 -12.39 -25.47 -9.47
N THR A 42 -12.76 -24.86 -10.60
CA THR A 42 -12.58 -23.42 -10.79
C THR A 42 -13.61 -22.69 -9.95
N LYS A 43 -13.15 -21.87 -9.00
CA LYS A 43 -14.00 -21.06 -8.14
C LYS A 43 -14.20 -19.70 -8.77
N THR A 44 -15.40 -19.15 -8.68
CA THR A 44 -15.68 -17.76 -9.09
C THR A 44 -16.12 -17.00 -7.85
N ILE A 45 -15.48 -15.86 -7.60
CA ILE A 45 -15.83 -14.93 -6.52
C ILE A 45 -16.18 -13.57 -7.13
N LYS A 46 -17.23 -12.92 -6.63
CA LYS A 46 -17.57 -11.55 -7.03
C LYS A 46 -16.99 -10.54 -6.05
N VAL A 47 -16.23 -9.57 -6.57
CA VAL A 47 -15.47 -8.62 -5.76
C VAL A 47 -15.81 -7.18 -6.15
N GLY A 48 -16.16 -6.37 -5.17
CA GLY A 48 -16.40 -4.95 -5.30
C GLY A 48 -15.12 -4.12 -5.10
N LEU A 49 -14.94 -3.07 -5.91
CA LEU A 49 -13.91 -2.06 -5.68
C LEU A 49 -14.51 -0.66 -5.81
N ILE A 50 -14.46 0.11 -4.72
CA ILE A 50 -14.92 1.50 -4.65
C ILE A 50 -13.69 2.40 -4.70
N CYS A 51 -13.65 3.28 -5.72
CA CYS A 51 -12.55 4.19 -6.00
C CYS A 51 -12.96 5.67 -5.81
N ILE A 52 -12.13 6.43 -5.09
CA ILE A 52 -12.26 7.90 -4.93
C ILE A 52 -12.09 8.67 -6.22
N GLY A 53 -11.21 8.17 -7.11
CA GLY A 53 -10.99 8.73 -8.44
C GLY A 53 -11.20 7.70 -9.53
N ASP A 54 -10.47 7.88 -10.62
CA ASP A 54 -10.35 6.93 -11.72
C ASP A 54 -8.91 6.81 -12.21
N GLU A 55 -8.67 5.84 -13.11
CA GLU A 55 -7.35 5.52 -13.65
C GLU A 55 -6.66 6.68 -14.39
N ASN A 56 -7.35 7.77 -14.73
CA ASN A 56 -6.73 8.91 -15.40
C ASN A 56 -5.78 9.71 -14.48
N ASP A 57 -5.84 9.50 -13.16
CA ASP A 57 -4.86 10.08 -12.23
C ASP A 57 -3.43 9.57 -12.47
N GLN A 58 -3.29 8.41 -13.12
CA GLN A 58 -2.01 7.73 -13.39
C GLN A 58 -1.16 7.58 -12.11
N GLY A 59 -1.84 7.47 -10.98
CA GLY A 59 -1.29 7.60 -9.65
C GLY A 59 -1.99 6.74 -8.64
N TYR A 60 -2.68 7.37 -7.69
CA TYR A 60 -3.27 6.71 -6.54
C TYR A 60 -4.30 5.64 -6.95
N THR A 61 -5.39 6.04 -7.61
CA THR A 61 -6.44 5.11 -8.08
C THR A 61 -5.90 4.15 -9.12
N TYR A 62 -5.06 4.63 -10.05
CA TYR A 62 -4.43 3.77 -11.03
C TYR A 62 -3.59 2.64 -10.40
N ASN A 63 -2.93 2.87 -9.25
CA ASN A 63 -2.20 1.82 -8.54
C ASN A 63 -3.11 0.70 -8.03
N PHE A 64 -4.33 1.00 -7.58
CA PHE A 64 -5.33 -0.02 -7.23
C PHE A 64 -5.80 -0.79 -8.46
N ILE A 65 -6.03 -0.10 -9.59
CA ILE A 65 -6.43 -0.76 -10.84
C ILE A 65 -5.33 -1.70 -11.35
N ARG A 66 -4.06 -1.30 -11.28
CA ARG A 66 -2.93 -2.18 -11.59
C ARG A 66 -2.90 -3.40 -10.67
N GLY A 67 -3.04 -3.20 -9.36
CA GLY A 67 -3.09 -4.29 -8.39
C GLY A 67 -4.25 -5.25 -8.67
N LYS A 68 -5.43 -4.73 -9.01
CA LYS A 68 -6.60 -5.52 -9.43
C LYS A 68 -6.30 -6.39 -10.65
N GLU A 69 -5.68 -5.82 -11.68
CA GLU A 69 -5.31 -6.55 -12.91
C GLU A 69 -4.30 -7.66 -12.61
N SER A 70 -3.21 -7.35 -11.91
CA SER A 70 -2.17 -8.31 -11.54
C SER A 70 -2.68 -9.40 -10.60
N ALA A 71 -3.55 -9.06 -9.63
CA ALA A 71 -4.17 -10.03 -8.74
C ALA A 71 -5.11 -10.98 -9.50
N THR A 72 -5.88 -10.45 -10.47
CA THR A 72 -6.76 -11.27 -11.32
C THR A 72 -5.96 -12.30 -12.11
N GLU A 73 -4.83 -11.91 -12.70
CA GLU A 73 -3.94 -12.83 -13.42
C GLU A 73 -3.34 -13.90 -12.48
N ALA A 74 -2.86 -13.49 -11.30
CA ALA A 74 -2.28 -14.40 -10.32
C ALA A 74 -3.30 -15.41 -9.76
N LEU A 75 -4.54 -14.97 -9.49
CA LEU A 75 -5.62 -15.82 -8.99
C LEU A 75 -6.16 -16.78 -10.05
N ALA A 76 -6.22 -16.35 -11.32
CA ALA A 76 -6.60 -17.24 -12.41
C ALA A 76 -5.62 -18.42 -12.54
N ALA A 77 -4.32 -18.19 -12.33
CA ALA A 77 -3.32 -19.27 -12.29
C ALA A 77 -3.51 -20.25 -11.11
N LYS A 78 -4.22 -19.83 -10.06
CA LYS A 78 -4.62 -20.65 -8.91
C LYS A 78 -6.02 -21.29 -9.07
N GLY A 79 -6.69 -21.09 -10.20
CA GLY A 79 -8.04 -21.61 -10.45
C GLY A 79 -9.16 -20.79 -9.80
N ILE A 80 -8.90 -19.52 -9.46
CA ILE A 80 -9.87 -18.58 -8.92
C ILE A 80 -10.15 -17.51 -9.97
N ASN A 81 -11.38 -17.48 -10.48
CA ASN A 81 -11.89 -16.42 -11.34
C ASN A 81 -12.47 -15.30 -10.48
N VAL A 82 -12.12 -14.05 -10.79
CA VAL A 82 -12.64 -12.88 -10.08
C VAL A 82 -13.58 -12.10 -11.00
N ASP A 83 -14.84 -11.96 -10.59
CA ASP A 83 -15.84 -11.10 -11.23
C ASP A 83 -15.84 -9.73 -10.54
N TRP A 84 -15.17 -8.75 -11.13
CA TRP A 84 -15.02 -7.43 -10.52
C TRP A 84 -16.18 -6.50 -10.87
N VAL A 85 -16.71 -5.81 -9.86
CA VAL A 85 -17.59 -4.66 -10.01
C VAL A 85 -16.90 -3.42 -9.45
N VAL A 86 -16.54 -2.48 -10.33
CA VAL A 86 -15.80 -1.27 -9.94
C VAL A 86 -16.71 -0.04 -9.98
N LYS A 87 -16.70 0.74 -8.90
CA LYS A 87 -17.37 2.04 -8.78
C LYS A 87 -16.30 3.13 -8.73
N TYR A 88 -16.30 4.05 -9.68
CA TYR A 88 -15.31 5.12 -9.79
C TYR A 88 -15.87 6.47 -9.35
N ASN A 89 -14.97 7.39 -8.98
CA ASN A 89 -15.30 8.78 -8.64
C ASN A 89 -16.36 8.91 -7.53
N ILE A 90 -16.28 8.04 -6.52
CA ILE A 90 -17.16 8.06 -5.34
C ILE A 90 -16.60 9.03 -4.30
N GLY A 91 -17.44 9.93 -3.77
CA GLY A 91 -17.01 10.92 -2.79
C GLY A 91 -16.86 10.34 -1.38
N GLU A 92 -16.07 11.01 -0.54
CA GLU A 92 -16.00 10.75 0.91
C GLU A 92 -17.23 11.33 1.64
N ASP A 93 -18.41 10.93 1.17
CA ASP A 93 -19.72 11.34 1.63
C ASP A 93 -20.71 10.17 1.55
N SER A 94 -22.02 10.44 1.71
CA SER A 94 -23.05 9.41 1.68
C SER A 94 -23.10 8.59 0.39
N THR A 95 -22.51 9.07 -0.72
CA THR A 95 -22.40 8.28 -1.96
C THR A 95 -21.56 7.02 -1.78
N CYS A 96 -20.64 7.00 -0.80
CA CYS A 96 -19.90 5.81 -0.42
C CYS A 96 -20.78 4.75 0.28
N GLU A 97 -21.76 5.17 1.10
CA GLU A 97 -22.75 4.26 1.69
C GLU A 97 -23.55 3.58 0.58
N ASP A 98 -24.10 4.39 -0.34
CA ASP A 98 -24.88 3.91 -1.49
C ASP A 98 -24.06 2.92 -2.35
N ALA A 99 -22.78 3.22 -2.61
CA ALA A 99 -21.90 2.34 -3.39
C ALA A 99 -21.65 0.98 -2.71
N ASN A 100 -21.42 0.96 -1.38
CA ASN A 100 -21.27 -0.29 -0.63
C ASN A 100 -22.56 -1.13 -0.66
N ILE A 101 -23.72 -0.49 -0.47
CA ILE A 101 -25.03 -1.17 -0.55
C ILE A 101 -25.26 -1.74 -1.96
N GLU A 102 -25.01 -0.96 -3.02
CA GLU A 102 -25.17 -1.43 -4.39
C GLU A 102 -24.30 -2.66 -4.70
N LEU A 103 -23.05 -2.67 -4.25
CA LEU A 103 -22.14 -3.80 -4.44
C LEU A 103 -22.55 -5.03 -3.63
N ALA A 104 -23.04 -4.83 -2.40
CA ALA A 104 -23.57 -5.89 -1.57
C ALA A 104 -24.82 -6.54 -2.21
N GLU A 105 -25.78 -5.73 -2.66
CA GLU A 105 -26.99 -6.19 -3.35
C GLU A 105 -26.70 -6.82 -4.74
N GLU A 106 -25.59 -6.46 -5.38
CA GLU A 106 -25.09 -7.11 -6.60
C GLU A 106 -24.44 -8.49 -6.33
N GLY A 107 -24.28 -8.85 -5.05
CA GLY A 107 -23.79 -10.14 -4.58
C GLY A 107 -22.27 -10.22 -4.52
N CYS A 108 -21.58 -9.10 -4.30
CA CYS A 108 -20.15 -9.14 -3.98
C CYS A 108 -19.93 -9.85 -2.64
N GLU A 109 -18.91 -10.69 -2.56
CA GLU A 109 -18.54 -11.43 -1.34
C GLU A 109 -17.43 -10.69 -0.56
N LEU A 110 -16.71 -9.80 -1.24
CA LEU A 110 -15.64 -8.96 -0.71
C LEU A 110 -15.71 -7.58 -1.37
N ILE A 111 -15.62 -6.51 -0.59
CA ILE A 111 -15.68 -5.12 -1.09
C ILE A 111 -14.50 -4.31 -0.56
N PHE A 112 -13.66 -3.81 -1.46
CA PHE A 112 -12.55 -2.91 -1.14
C PHE A 112 -12.97 -1.44 -1.29
N ASN A 113 -12.63 -0.62 -0.29
CA ASN A 113 -12.84 0.82 -0.24
C ASN A 113 -11.47 1.52 -0.27
N ASN A 114 -11.12 2.20 -1.35
CA ASN A 114 -9.73 2.63 -1.59
C ASN A 114 -9.32 4.00 -0.98
N SER A 115 -10.10 4.60 -0.08
CA SER A 115 -9.83 5.94 0.44
C SER A 115 -10.00 6.03 1.95
N TYR A 116 -9.12 6.78 2.61
CA TYR A 116 -9.17 7.05 4.06
C TYR A 116 -10.57 7.50 4.53
N GLY A 117 -11.23 8.39 3.79
CA GLY A 117 -12.55 8.90 4.18
C GLY A 117 -13.73 7.97 3.89
N PHE A 118 -13.53 6.80 3.28
CA PHE A 118 -14.61 5.85 3.00
C PHE A 118 -15.03 5.01 4.20
N GLU A 119 -14.10 4.69 5.10
CA GLU A 119 -14.37 3.77 6.22
C GLU A 119 -15.55 4.20 7.11
N PRO A 120 -15.72 5.48 7.50
CA PRO A 120 -16.90 5.88 8.28
C PRO A 120 -18.25 5.60 7.59
N PHE A 121 -18.27 5.50 6.27
CA PHE A 121 -19.46 5.18 5.47
C PHE A 121 -19.60 3.66 5.28
N MET A 122 -18.49 2.96 5.00
CA MET A 122 -18.41 1.50 4.97
C MET A 122 -18.91 0.87 6.28
N LEU A 123 -18.46 1.37 7.44
CA LEU A 123 -18.82 0.84 8.77
C LEU A 123 -20.29 1.02 9.13
N LYS A 124 -21.03 1.91 8.46
CA LYS A 124 -22.50 1.99 8.61
C LYS A 124 -23.23 0.88 7.88
N VAL A 125 -22.62 0.34 6.81
CA VAL A 125 -23.20 -0.68 5.94
C VAL A 125 -22.80 -2.09 6.39
N ALA A 126 -21.54 -2.29 6.79
CA ALA A 126 -21.01 -3.60 7.13
C ALA A 126 -21.85 -4.43 8.13
N PRO A 127 -22.46 -3.84 9.19
CA PRO A 127 -23.31 -4.60 10.13
C PRO A 127 -24.58 -5.19 9.52
N ASP A 128 -25.09 -4.62 8.41
CA ASP A 128 -26.29 -5.08 7.73
C ASP A 128 -26.01 -6.27 6.78
N TYR A 129 -24.73 -6.54 6.47
CA TYR A 129 -24.27 -7.58 5.55
C TYR A 129 -23.15 -8.45 6.17
N PRO A 130 -23.41 -9.18 7.27
CA PRO A 130 -22.39 -9.92 8.02
C PRO A 130 -21.71 -11.06 7.24
N GLU A 131 -22.27 -11.49 6.11
CA GLU A 131 -21.69 -12.49 5.22
C GLU A 131 -20.67 -11.93 4.22
N ILE A 132 -20.63 -10.61 4.03
CA ILE A 132 -19.73 -9.92 3.10
C ILE A 132 -18.56 -9.35 3.88
N GLN A 133 -17.35 -9.51 3.33
CA GLN A 133 -16.14 -8.94 3.89
C GLN A 133 -15.92 -7.51 3.33
N PHE A 134 -15.66 -6.55 4.20
CA PHE A 134 -15.44 -5.15 3.85
C PHE A 134 -14.03 -4.73 4.22
N VAL A 135 -13.31 -4.10 3.30
CA VAL A 135 -11.93 -3.67 3.52
C VAL A 135 -11.80 -2.17 3.32
N GLY A 136 -11.32 -1.46 4.34
CA GLY A 136 -10.83 -0.09 4.23
C GLY A 136 -9.34 -0.07 3.89
N CYS A 137 -8.99 0.32 2.67
CA CYS A 137 -7.58 0.48 2.29
C CYS A 137 -7.12 1.89 2.66
N THR A 138 -6.02 1.99 3.41
CA THR A 138 -5.43 3.22 3.98
C THR A 138 -6.05 3.73 5.28
N ASN A 139 -6.93 2.96 5.91
CA ASN A 139 -7.80 3.42 7.00
C ASN A 139 -7.42 2.75 8.35
N GLN A 140 -8.18 3.02 9.42
CA GLN A 140 -7.81 2.54 10.76
C GLN A 140 -8.98 2.04 11.62
N GLY A 141 -10.19 2.57 11.52
CA GLY A 141 -11.32 2.19 12.37
C GLY A 141 -11.58 0.67 12.49
N SER A 142 -11.38 -0.09 11.41
CA SER A 142 -11.65 -1.53 11.37
C SER A 142 -10.73 -2.38 12.26
N TRP A 143 -9.61 -1.85 12.80
CA TRP A 143 -8.72 -2.62 13.69
C TRP A 143 -9.36 -2.88 15.07
N ASN A 144 -10.37 -2.09 15.48
CA ASN A 144 -11.01 -2.18 16.79
C ASN A 144 -12.51 -1.80 16.78
N ASP A 145 -13.20 -1.93 15.65
CA ASP A 145 -14.64 -1.64 15.56
C ASP A 145 -15.53 -2.74 16.20
N GLY A 146 -14.95 -3.92 16.47
CA GLY A 146 -15.63 -5.08 17.04
C GLY A 146 -16.50 -5.85 16.04
N LEU A 147 -16.31 -5.65 14.73
CA LEU A 147 -16.99 -6.38 13.67
C LEU A 147 -16.07 -7.48 13.12
N ASP A 148 -16.63 -8.67 12.87
CA ASP A 148 -15.86 -9.82 12.37
C ASP A 148 -15.65 -9.79 10.84
N ASN A 149 -16.32 -8.87 10.13
CA ASN A 149 -16.37 -8.79 8.67
C ASN A 149 -15.77 -7.50 8.09
N THR A 150 -15.01 -6.77 8.89
CA THR A 150 -14.34 -5.53 8.49
C THR A 150 -12.84 -5.67 8.68
N HIS A 151 -12.08 -5.11 7.75
CA HIS A 151 -10.62 -5.20 7.72
C HIS A 151 -10.00 -3.88 7.29
N ASN A 152 -8.75 -3.68 7.69
CA ASN A 152 -7.88 -2.63 7.19
C ASN A 152 -6.73 -3.21 6.38
N ALA A 153 -6.28 -2.41 5.42
CA ALA A 153 -5.08 -2.71 4.68
C ALA A 153 -4.28 -1.45 4.39
N PHE A 154 -3.00 -1.50 4.76
CA PHE A 154 -2.02 -0.53 4.34
C PHE A 154 -0.71 -1.25 4.00
N ALA A 155 0.28 -0.50 3.54
CA ALA A 155 1.63 -1.02 3.35
C ALA A 155 2.62 -0.10 4.06
N ASN A 156 3.80 -0.63 4.39
CA ASN A 156 4.93 0.12 4.95
C ASN A 156 5.55 1.05 3.89
N ILE A 157 4.74 1.91 3.26
CA ILE A 157 5.13 2.78 2.15
C ILE A 157 6.27 3.74 2.54
N TYR A 158 6.44 4.01 3.84
CA TYR A 158 7.59 4.74 4.38
C TYR A 158 8.94 4.09 4.02
N GLU A 159 9.00 2.77 3.80
CA GLU A 159 10.20 2.08 3.32
C GLU A 159 10.53 2.47 1.87
N GLY A 160 9.51 2.54 1.00
CA GLY A 160 9.64 3.01 -0.39
C GLY A 160 10.03 4.49 -0.44
N ARG A 161 9.46 5.30 0.48
CA ARG A 161 9.83 6.70 0.68
C ARG A 161 11.29 6.84 1.09
N TYR A 162 11.77 6.01 2.01
CA TYR A 162 13.18 5.98 2.40
C TYR A 162 14.10 5.67 1.21
N LEU A 163 13.78 4.67 0.39
CA LEU A 163 14.55 4.35 -0.82
C LEU A 163 14.53 5.47 -1.87
N ALA A 164 13.37 6.10 -2.12
CA ALA A 164 13.30 7.29 -2.97
C ALA A 164 14.15 8.44 -2.40
N GLY A 165 14.20 8.57 -1.07
CA GLY A 165 15.10 9.44 -0.34
C GLY A 165 16.57 9.13 -0.60
N VAL A 166 16.97 7.85 -0.55
CA VAL A 166 18.33 7.41 -0.87
C VAL A 166 18.75 7.85 -2.28
N ALA A 167 17.88 7.69 -3.28
CA ALA A 167 18.15 8.19 -4.64
C ALA A 167 18.31 9.72 -4.69
N ALA A 168 17.49 10.45 -3.93
CA ALA A 168 17.62 11.90 -3.78
C ALA A 168 18.94 12.32 -3.10
N GLY A 169 19.33 11.61 -2.03
CA GLY A 169 20.60 11.78 -1.33
C GLY A 169 21.79 11.52 -2.24
N MET A 170 21.75 10.44 -3.02
CA MET A 170 22.76 10.14 -4.06
C MET A 170 22.88 11.29 -5.05
N LYS A 171 21.76 11.86 -5.49
CA LYS A 171 21.79 12.99 -6.42
C LYS A 171 22.36 14.26 -5.79
N LEU A 172 21.94 14.61 -4.58
CA LEU A 172 22.44 15.80 -3.89
C LEU A 172 23.93 15.67 -3.56
N GLN A 173 24.39 14.49 -3.13
CA GLN A 173 25.79 14.23 -2.87
C GLN A 173 26.64 14.33 -4.14
N GLN A 174 26.15 13.79 -5.27
CA GLN A 174 26.80 13.98 -6.57
C GLN A 174 27.00 15.47 -6.90
N LEU A 175 25.97 16.30 -6.72
CA LEU A 175 26.05 17.73 -7.00
C LEU A 175 27.06 18.45 -6.10
N ILE A 176 27.21 18.00 -4.85
CA ILE A 176 28.23 18.51 -3.92
C ILE A 176 29.63 18.09 -4.39
N ASP A 177 29.83 16.81 -4.72
CA ASP A 177 31.12 16.26 -5.12
C ASP A 177 31.63 16.88 -6.43
N GLU A 178 30.71 17.22 -7.33
CA GLU A 178 31.00 17.95 -8.58
C GLU A 178 31.24 19.45 -8.38
N GLY A 179 30.95 19.99 -7.19
CA GLY A 179 31.04 21.41 -6.88
C GLY A 179 29.93 22.26 -7.52
N THR A 180 28.84 21.63 -7.97
CA THR A 180 27.66 22.29 -8.54
C THR A 180 26.86 23.02 -7.47
N ILE A 181 26.81 22.46 -6.25
CA ILE A 181 26.24 23.09 -5.05
C ILE A 181 27.20 22.91 -3.88
N LYS A 182 27.06 23.74 -2.85
CA LYS A 182 27.73 23.55 -1.56
C LYS A 182 26.90 22.66 -0.63
N PRO A 183 27.51 22.04 0.40
CA PRO A 183 26.78 21.22 1.37
C PRO A 183 25.56 21.92 2.00
N GLU A 184 25.67 23.20 2.33
CA GLU A 184 24.58 24.00 2.90
C GLU A 184 23.46 24.34 1.91
N GLU A 185 23.67 24.10 0.62
CA GLU A 185 22.67 24.31 -0.45
C GLU A 185 21.93 23.01 -0.80
N ALA A 186 22.28 21.88 -0.18
CA ALA A 186 21.56 20.62 -0.32
C ALA A 186 20.25 20.67 0.47
N VAL A 187 19.24 21.31 -0.11
CA VAL A 187 17.92 21.47 0.48
C VAL A 187 16.87 20.75 -0.36
N ILE A 188 16.10 19.88 0.28
CA ILE A 188 14.91 19.22 -0.27
C ILE A 188 13.70 20.13 -0.05
N GLY A 189 12.86 20.28 -1.06
CA GLY A 189 11.50 20.81 -0.92
C GLY A 189 10.50 19.67 -0.94
N TYR A 190 9.55 19.64 -0.01
CA TYR A 190 8.50 18.63 0.04
C TYR A 190 7.12 19.28 -0.04
N VAL A 191 6.33 18.90 -1.04
CA VAL A 191 4.93 19.30 -1.17
C VAL A 191 4.06 18.27 -0.44
N GLY A 192 3.52 18.63 0.71
CA GLY A 192 2.62 17.77 1.47
C GLY A 192 1.15 18.11 1.22
N ALA A 193 0.26 17.13 1.16
CA ALA A 193 -1.18 17.39 1.15
C ALA A 193 -1.65 17.95 2.50
N TYR A 194 -1.68 17.11 3.53
CA TYR A 194 -2.13 17.44 4.89
C TYR A 194 -1.04 17.19 5.93
N SER A 195 -1.20 17.73 7.14
CA SER A 195 -0.29 17.45 8.26
C SER A 195 -0.66 16.19 9.04
N PHE A 196 -1.11 15.15 8.33
CA PHE A 196 -1.49 13.84 8.90
C PHE A 196 -0.28 12.94 9.11
N ALA A 197 -0.42 11.93 9.98
CA ALA A 197 0.64 10.98 10.28
C ALA A 197 1.19 10.28 9.02
N GLU A 198 0.35 9.92 8.06
CA GLU A 198 0.80 9.34 6.77
C GLU A 198 1.80 10.24 6.04
N VAL A 199 1.49 11.54 5.93
CA VAL A 199 2.33 12.52 5.23
C VAL A 199 3.60 12.79 6.04
N ILE A 200 3.48 12.89 7.38
CA ILE A 200 4.62 13.14 8.27
C ILE A 200 5.58 11.95 8.26
N SER A 201 5.07 10.72 8.34
CA SER A 201 5.82 9.48 8.21
C SER A 201 6.55 9.40 6.86
N GLY A 202 5.82 9.66 5.76
CA GLY A 202 6.36 9.60 4.40
C GLY A 202 7.45 10.65 4.13
N MET A 203 7.25 11.91 4.54
CA MET A 203 8.28 12.95 4.34
C MET A 203 9.48 12.74 5.27
N THR A 204 9.26 12.23 6.48
CA THR A 204 10.34 11.96 7.44
C THR A 204 11.20 10.80 6.97
N SER A 205 10.60 9.68 6.58
CA SER A 205 11.33 8.53 6.04
C SER A 205 12.13 8.90 4.78
N TYR A 206 11.53 9.68 3.88
CA TYR A 206 12.21 10.23 2.71
C TYR A 206 13.43 11.10 3.08
N PHE A 207 13.27 12.00 4.05
CA PHE A 207 14.38 12.82 4.54
C PHE A 207 15.51 11.98 5.13
N LEU A 208 15.19 10.98 5.96
CA LEU A 208 16.17 10.08 6.56
C LEU A 208 16.92 9.27 5.49
N GLY A 209 16.21 8.80 4.46
CA GLY A 209 16.80 8.14 3.31
C GLY A 209 17.83 9.02 2.60
N ALA A 210 17.46 10.27 2.31
CA ALA A 210 18.39 11.22 1.69
C ALA A 210 19.60 11.53 2.58
N ARG A 211 19.38 11.70 3.88
CA ARG A 211 20.42 12.01 4.86
C ARG A 211 21.40 10.86 5.09
N SER A 212 20.97 9.62 4.89
CA SER A 212 21.84 8.43 4.97
C SER A 212 22.97 8.45 3.93
N VAL A 213 22.80 9.17 2.81
CA VAL A 213 23.79 9.31 1.74
C VAL A 213 24.40 10.71 1.70
N CYS A 214 23.60 11.76 1.94
CA CYS A 214 24.02 13.16 1.94
C CYS A 214 23.82 13.76 3.35
N PRO A 215 24.82 13.67 4.26
CA PRO A 215 24.63 14.06 5.67
C PRO A 215 24.32 15.53 5.90
N SER A 216 24.62 16.42 4.94
CA SER A 216 24.35 17.86 5.05
C SER A 216 22.94 18.25 4.63
N VAL A 217 22.14 17.30 4.12
CA VAL A 217 20.82 17.60 3.58
C VAL A 217 19.88 18.15 4.66
N THR A 218 19.08 19.14 4.28
CA THR A 218 17.94 19.67 5.07
C THR A 218 16.67 19.63 4.23
N MET A 219 15.51 19.75 4.86
CA MET A 219 14.22 19.73 4.17
C MET A 219 13.37 20.94 4.55
N LYS A 220 12.63 21.48 3.58
CA LYS A 220 11.55 22.44 3.76
C LYS A 220 10.23 21.83 3.29
N VAL A 221 9.19 21.91 4.11
CA VAL A 221 7.88 21.33 3.81
C VAL A 221 6.84 22.42 3.64
N GLN A 222 6.05 22.34 2.57
CA GLN A 222 4.90 23.19 2.31
C GLN A 222 3.65 22.31 2.17
N PHE A 223 2.71 22.46 3.08
CA PHE A 223 1.41 21.79 3.02
C PHE A 223 0.41 22.59 2.17
N VAL A 224 -0.39 21.92 1.34
CA VAL A 224 -1.36 22.55 0.43
C VAL A 224 -2.82 22.44 0.89
N GLY A 225 -3.13 21.51 1.79
CA GLY A 225 -4.50 21.29 2.31
C GLY A 225 -5.44 20.58 1.34
N SER A 226 -4.89 19.79 0.42
CA SER A 226 -5.63 18.99 -0.56
C SER A 226 -4.75 17.83 -1.02
N TRP A 227 -5.36 16.66 -1.25
CA TRP A 227 -4.68 15.54 -1.91
C TRP A 227 -4.43 15.82 -3.39
N SER A 228 -5.32 16.57 -4.02
CA SER A 228 -5.29 16.86 -5.45
C SER A 228 -5.75 18.29 -5.74
N ASP A 229 -4.78 19.20 -5.88
CA ASP A 229 -4.97 20.52 -6.47
C ASP A 229 -3.73 20.87 -7.29
N ALA A 230 -3.81 20.62 -8.60
CA ALA A 230 -2.72 20.82 -9.53
C ALA A 230 -2.13 22.25 -9.48
N THR A 231 -2.93 23.27 -9.17
CA THR A 231 -2.48 24.66 -9.10
C THR A 231 -1.71 24.91 -7.81
N GLU A 232 -2.28 24.55 -6.67
CA GLU A 232 -1.64 24.75 -5.37
C GLU A 232 -0.38 23.89 -5.21
N GLU A 233 -0.37 22.66 -5.71
CA GLU A 233 0.81 21.79 -5.76
C GLU A 233 1.95 22.40 -6.60
N SER A 234 1.61 22.97 -7.75
CA SER A 234 2.57 23.66 -8.63
C SER A 234 3.13 24.93 -7.98
N ASN A 235 2.26 25.72 -7.34
CA ASN A 235 2.65 26.93 -6.61
C ASN A 235 3.57 26.61 -5.44
N ALA A 236 3.26 25.57 -4.67
CA ALA A 236 4.09 25.09 -3.56
C ALA A 236 5.48 24.64 -4.06
N ALA A 237 5.53 23.81 -5.11
CA ALA A 237 6.80 23.38 -5.71
C ALA A 237 7.64 24.56 -6.24
N SER A 238 7.01 25.53 -6.90
CA SER A 238 7.68 26.76 -7.35
C SER A 238 8.26 27.54 -6.18
N ALA A 239 7.48 27.74 -5.11
CA ALA A 239 7.92 28.49 -3.93
C ALA A 239 9.09 27.80 -3.23
N LEU A 240 9.07 26.47 -3.12
CA LEU A 240 10.18 25.69 -2.57
C LEU A 240 11.45 25.83 -3.43
N CYS A 241 11.32 25.79 -4.76
CA CYS A 241 12.45 26.06 -5.65
C CYS A 241 12.99 27.49 -5.48
N ASP A 242 12.11 28.49 -5.34
CA ASP A 242 12.48 29.89 -5.11
C ASP A 242 13.17 30.10 -3.75
N LEU A 243 12.89 29.23 -2.77
CA LEU A 243 13.59 29.14 -1.48
C LEU A 243 14.93 28.38 -1.57
N GLY A 244 15.35 27.98 -2.77
CA GLY A 244 16.66 27.38 -3.04
C GLY A 244 16.70 25.85 -3.00
N CYS A 245 15.55 25.19 -2.86
CA CYS A 245 15.49 23.72 -2.87
C CYS A 245 16.01 23.17 -4.22
N LYS A 246 16.92 22.21 -4.17
CA LYS A 246 17.56 21.59 -5.34
C LYS A 246 16.84 20.34 -5.82
N LEU A 247 16.00 19.79 -4.96
CA LEU A 247 15.25 18.58 -5.21
C LEU A 247 13.87 18.72 -4.60
N ILE A 248 12.83 18.35 -5.37
CA ILE A 248 11.43 18.37 -4.95
C ILE A 248 10.90 16.94 -4.82
N SER A 249 10.14 16.66 -3.76
CA SER A 249 9.28 15.48 -3.70
C SER A 249 7.88 15.87 -3.21
N GLN A 250 6.96 14.92 -3.22
CA GLN A 250 5.55 15.19 -2.93
C GLN A 250 4.84 14.01 -2.24
N HIS A 251 3.80 14.36 -1.48
CA HIS A 251 2.72 13.47 -1.06
C HIS A 251 1.40 14.13 -1.43
N SER A 252 1.19 14.22 -2.74
CA SER A 252 0.01 14.75 -3.42
C SER A 252 -0.13 14.04 -4.76
N ASP A 253 -1.30 14.13 -5.40
CA ASP A 253 -1.70 13.20 -6.47
C ASP A 253 -1.52 13.75 -7.89
N ASN A 254 -1.06 15.01 -8.07
CA ASN A 254 -0.82 15.57 -9.41
C ASN A 254 0.65 15.50 -9.81
N THR A 255 0.90 15.49 -11.12
CA THR A 255 2.27 15.53 -11.68
C THR A 255 2.88 16.93 -11.73
N THR A 256 2.17 17.95 -11.26
CA THR A 256 2.59 19.35 -11.40
C THR A 256 3.83 19.72 -10.58
N PRO A 257 4.10 19.16 -9.38
CA PRO A 257 5.37 19.42 -8.70
C PRO A 257 6.60 18.95 -9.50
N ALA A 258 6.51 17.80 -10.18
CA ALA A 258 7.59 17.29 -11.03
C ALA A 258 7.87 18.21 -12.22
N THR A 259 6.83 18.61 -12.95
CA THR A 259 6.98 19.51 -14.10
C THR A 259 7.47 20.90 -13.68
N MET A 260 7.04 21.38 -12.50
CA MET A 260 7.51 22.64 -11.93
C MET A 260 8.99 22.56 -11.53
N ALA A 261 9.40 21.49 -10.85
CA ALA A 261 10.81 21.25 -10.50
C ALA A 261 11.70 21.29 -11.74
N GLN A 262 11.30 20.60 -12.82
CA GLN A 262 12.00 20.65 -14.10
C GLN A 262 12.09 22.06 -14.67
N SER A 263 10.98 22.82 -14.66
CA SER A 263 10.97 24.20 -15.17
C SER A 263 11.88 25.15 -14.39
N LYS A 264 12.09 24.87 -13.10
CA LYS A 264 12.95 25.63 -12.19
C LYS A 264 14.39 25.11 -12.14
N GLY A 265 14.69 24.00 -12.82
CA GLY A 265 16.00 23.36 -12.84
C GLY A 265 16.35 22.59 -11.56
N ALA A 266 15.34 22.20 -10.77
CA ALA A 266 15.48 21.27 -9.66
C ALA A 266 15.23 19.82 -10.12
N PHE A 267 15.76 18.86 -9.36
CA PHE A 267 15.44 17.45 -9.53
C PHE A 267 14.15 17.07 -8.81
N HIS A 268 13.62 15.89 -9.09
CA HIS A 268 12.37 15.41 -8.53
C HIS A 268 12.40 13.91 -8.19
N THR A 269 11.69 13.51 -7.13
CA THR A 269 11.31 12.11 -6.88
C THR A 269 9.82 12.01 -6.59
N GLY A 270 9.14 11.04 -7.22
CA GLY A 270 7.69 10.91 -7.18
C GLY A 270 7.13 10.00 -6.08
N TYR A 271 5.81 9.99 -6.02
CA TYR A 271 4.98 9.10 -5.20
C TYR A 271 3.77 8.69 -6.00
N ASN A 272 3.38 7.42 -5.89
CA ASN A 272 2.29 6.75 -6.62
C ASN A 272 2.47 6.71 -8.14
N ASN A 273 2.90 7.80 -8.76
CA ASN A 273 2.99 7.98 -10.20
C ASN A 273 4.44 7.88 -10.64
N ASP A 274 4.66 7.24 -11.79
CA ASP A 274 5.89 7.44 -12.54
C ASP A 274 5.82 8.80 -13.28
N MET A 275 6.68 9.73 -12.87
CA MET A 275 6.72 11.08 -13.44
C MET A 275 7.91 11.30 -14.39
N THR A 276 8.65 10.24 -14.73
CA THR A 276 9.78 10.31 -15.67
C THR A 276 9.34 10.71 -17.09
N GLY A 277 8.13 10.33 -17.50
CA GLY A 277 7.59 10.70 -18.82
C GLY A 277 7.23 12.19 -18.96
N VAL A 278 6.71 12.81 -17.89
CA VAL A 278 6.28 14.22 -17.90
C VAL A 278 7.39 15.20 -17.48
N ALA A 279 8.34 14.73 -16.68
CA ALA A 279 9.50 15.50 -16.23
C ALA A 279 10.81 14.72 -16.44
N PRO A 280 11.18 14.35 -17.69
CA PRO A 280 12.30 13.46 -18.00
C PRO A 280 13.69 14.00 -17.65
N ASP A 281 13.83 15.31 -17.44
CA ASP A 281 15.08 15.96 -17.07
C ASP A 281 15.17 16.26 -15.57
N ALA A 282 14.11 15.97 -14.79
CA ALA A 282 14.07 16.20 -13.35
C ALA A 282 13.71 14.96 -12.53
N SER A 283 12.70 14.17 -12.94
CA SER A 283 12.18 13.05 -12.17
C SER A 283 13.10 11.83 -12.25
N ILE A 284 13.68 11.47 -11.11
CA ILE A 284 14.69 10.42 -10.97
C ILE A 284 14.03 9.05 -10.81
N ILE A 285 13.10 8.95 -9.87
CA ILE A 285 12.42 7.72 -9.47
C ILE A 285 11.20 8.09 -8.64
N GLY A 286 10.26 7.18 -8.46
CA GLY A 286 9.18 7.26 -7.49
C GLY A 286 9.04 5.96 -6.69
N CYS A 287 8.12 5.97 -5.73
CA CYS A 287 7.72 4.78 -4.98
C CYS A 287 6.19 4.68 -4.96
N ARG A 288 5.68 3.47 -4.77
CA ARG A 288 4.24 3.20 -4.67
C ARG A 288 3.99 1.93 -3.84
N ILE A 289 2.75 1.79 -3.40
CA ILE A 289 2.22 0.53 -2.90
C ILE A 289 1.96 -0.41 -4.09
N ASP A 290 2.22 -1.70 -3.89
CA ASP A 290 1.76 -2.77 -4.77
C ASP A 290 0.64 -3.57 -4.09
N TRP A 291 -0.61 -3.24 -4.46
CA TRP A 291 -1.80 -3.87 -3.90
C TRP A 291 -2.01 -5.32 -4.36
N THR A 292 -1.18 -5.83 -5.28
CA THR A 292 -1.34 -7.17 -5.88
C THR A 292 -1.35 -8.26 -4.80
N ASN A 293 -0.36 -8.26 -3.91
CA ASN A 293 -0.22 -9.31 -2.90
C ASN A 293 -1.39 -9.32 -1.93
N TYR A 294 -1.79 -8.14 -1.45
CA TYR A 294 -2.93 -8.01 -0.56
C TYR A 294 -4.25 -8.45 -1.22
N PHE A 295 -4.50 -8.03 -2.46
CA PHE A 295 -5.68 -8.49 -3.20
C PHE A 295 -5.67 -10.00 -3.44
N VAL A 296 -4.53 -10.60 -3.79
CA VAL A 296 -4.42 -12.06 -3.91
C VAL A 296 -4.73 -12.72 -2.57
N TYR A 297 -4.14 -12.24 -1.47
CA TYR A 297 -4.32 -12.78 -0.13
C TYR A 297 -5.78 -12.73 0.33
N ALA A 298 -6.43 -11.57 0.27
CA ALA A 298 -7.81 -11.40 0.72
C ALA A 298 -8.79 -12.16 -0.17
N ILE A 299 -8.69 -12.05 -1.51
CA ILE A 299 -9.61 -12.71 -2.45
C ILE A 299 -9.46 -14.24 -2.38
N GLU A 300 -8.23 -14.76 -2.28
CA GLU A 300 -8.00 -16.21 -2.13
C GLU A 300 -8.58 -16.74 -0.82
N SER A 301 -8.44 -15.99 0.27
CA SER A 301 -8.99 -16.37 1.58
C SER A 301 -10.51 -16.47 1.53
N VAL A 302 -11.20 -15.45 1.00
CA VAL A 302 -12.67 -15.46 0.86
C VAL A 302 -13.12 -16.58 -0.09
N ALA A 303 -12.48 -16.74 -1.25
CA ALA A 303 -12.81 -17.81 -2.20
C ALA A 303 -12.62 -19.23 -1.61
N ASN A 304 -11.76 -19.36 -0.59
CA ASN A 304 -11.53 -20.61 0.12
C ASN A 304 -12.35 -20.76 1.40
N GLY A 305 -13.18 -19.77 1.77
CA GLY A 305 -13.94 -19.77 3.03
C GLY A 305 -13.03 -19.73 4.25
N GLN A 306 -11.90 -19.01 4.13
CA GLN A 306 -10.90 -18.82 5.18
C GLN A 306 -11.01 -17.40 5.74
N GLU A 307 -10.71 -17.26 7.03
CA GLU A 307 -10.50 -15.96 7.66
C GLU A 307 -9.17 -15.37 7.17
N PHE A 308 -9.08 -14.04 7.18
CA PHE A 308 -7.85 -13.29 6.91
C PHE A 308 -7.72 -12.12 7.88
N ASP A 309 -6.51 -11.58 7.98
CA ASP A 309 -6.13 -10.62 9.02
C ASP A 309 -7.07 -9.40 9.04
N GLN A 310 -7.50 -9.00 10.23
CA GLN A 310 -8.31 -7.79 10.44
C GLN A 310 -7.52 -6.53 10.10
N ASP A 311 -6.19 -6.56 10.25
CA ASP A 311 -5.33 -5.43 9.95
C ASP A 311 -4.06 -5.92 9.26
N TYR A 312 -3.89 -5.54 7.99
CA TYR A 312 -2.80 -5.99 7.13
C TYR A 312 -1.79 -4.85 6.90
N CYS A 313 -0.52 -5.09 7.21
CA CYS A 313 0.56 -4.14 6.91
C CYS A 313 1.89 -4.86 6.68
N TYR A 314 2.41 -4.78 5.45
CA TYR A 314 3.74 -5.27 5.11
C TYR A 314 4.46 -4.33 4.15
N GLY A 315 5.76 -4.55 3.98
CA GLY A 315 6.65 -3.70 3.20
C GLY A 315 7.41 -4.46 2.13
N TYR A 316 8.70 -4.17 2.02
CA TYR A 316 9.62 -4.87 1.12
C TYR A 316 9.85 -6.33 1.47
N ASP A 317 9.62 -6.72 2.72
CA ASP A 317 9.71 -8.12 3.17
C ASP A 317 8.68 -9.02 2.48
N HIS A 318 7.52 -8.46 2.07
CA HIS A 318 6.47 -9.15 1.31
C HIS A 318 6.34 -8.68 -0.15
N GLY A 319 7.00 -7.58 -0.53
CA GLY A 319 6.93 -7.01 -1.87
C GLY A 319 5.72 -6.11 -2.11
N ASP A 320 5.14 -5.57 -1.03
CA ASP A 320 3.95 -4.70 -1.05
C ASP A 320 4.30 -3.23 -1.31
N VAL A 321 5.59 -2.93 -1.34
CA VAL A 321 6.13 -1.60 -1.66
C VAL A 321 7.18 -1.77 -2.74
N VAL A 322 7.12 -0.91 -3.75
CA VAL A 322 8.02 -0.98 -4.90
C VAL A 322 8.45 0.41 -5.35
N LEU A 323 9.61 0.47 -6.00
CA LEU A 323 10.04 1.65 -6.73
C LEU A 323 9.49 1.63 -8.16
N THR A 324 9.30 2.80 -8.74
CA THR A 324 9.11 2.92 -10.20
C THR A 324 10.45 2.68 -10.91
N GLU A 325 10.43 2.64 -12.25
CA GLU A 325 11.66 2.56 -13.02
C GLU A 325 12.60 3.75 -12.71
N LEU A 326 13.89 3.45 -12.56
CA LEU A 326 14.92 4.45 -12.33
C LEU A 326 15.26 5.16 -13.65
N ASN A 327 15.20 6.49 -13.65
CA ASN A 327 15.66 7.31 -14.76
C ASN A 327 17.20 7.41 -14.75
N GLU A 328 17.86 6.39 -15.30
CA GLU A 328 19.33 6.28 -15.35
C GLU A 328 20.02 7.45 -16.08
N LYS A 329 19.30 8.19 -16.93
CA LYS A 329 19.84 9.36 -17.64
C LYS A 329 20.25 10.47 -16.68
N ILE A 330 19.52 10.65 -15.57
CA ILE A 330 19.74 11.76 -14.63
C ILE A 330 20.10 11.29 -13.21
N ALA A 331 19.86 10.01 -12.89
CA ALA A 331 20.29 9.41 -11.64
C ALA A 331 21.80 9.54 -11.44
N ALA A 332 22.25 9.64 -10.19
CA ALA A 332 23.67 9.64 -9.90
C ALA A 332 24.27 8.25 -10.21
N PRO A 333 25.54 8.17 -10.66
CA PRO A 333 26.21 6.88 -10.83
C PRO A 333 26.18 6.04 -9.55
N GLY A 334 25.89 4.74 -9.66
CA GLY A 334 25.79 3.82 -8.52
C GLY A 334 24.44 3.81 -7.80
N THR A 335 23.45 4.59 -8.27
CA THR A 335 22.13 4.67 -7.62
C THR A 335 21.40 3.32 -7.64
N ALA A 336 21.40 2.60 -8.76
CA ALA A 336 20.72 1.31 -8.86
C ALA A 336 21.28 0.27 -7.87
N GLU A 337 22.61 0.18 -7.77
CA GLU A 337 23.28 -0.72 -6.84
C GLU A 337 23.01 -0.35 -5.38
N LYS A 338 22.99 0.96 -5.07
CA LYS A 338 22.70 1.42 -3.71
C LYS A 338 21.24 1.17 -3.31
N LEU A 339 20.30 1.34 -4.25
CA LEU A 339 18.89 1.03 -4.00
C LEU A 339 18.70 -0.46 -3.74
N ALA A 340 19.32 -1.35 -4.53
CA ALA A 340 19.24 -2.79 -4.30
C ALA A 340 19.85 -3.23 -2.95
N GLU A 341 20.95 -2.61 -2.52
CA GLU A 341 21.53 -2.83 -1.19
C GLU A 341 20.56 -2.45 -0.07
N VAL A 342 19.95 -1.26 -0.17
CA VAL A 342 19.04 -0.76 0.85
C VAL A 342 17.72 -1.52 0.85
N GLU A 343 17.20 -1.90 -0.31
CA GLU A 343 16.01 -2.76 -0.46
C GLU A 343 16.21 -4.11 0.24
N ALA A 344 17.35 -4.76 0.02
CA ALA A 344 17.68 -6.01 0.72
C ALA A 344 17.76 -5.82 2.24
N GLY A 345 18.33 -4.70 2.70
CA GLY A 345 18.44 -4.39 4.12
C GLY A 345 17.10 -4.04 4.79
N LEU A 346 16.15 -3.47 4.04
CA LEU A 346 14.78 -3.26 4.51
C LEU A 346 14.03 -4.60 4.59
N ALA A 347 14.13 -5.43 3.55
CA ALA A 347 13.47 -6.73 3.50
C ALA A 347 13.97 -7.72 4.56
N ASP A 348 15.26 -7.68 4.94
CA ASP A 348 15.81 -8.53 6.00
C ASP A 348 15.80 -7.89 7.41
N GLY A 349 15.33 -6.64 7.52
CA GLY A 349 15.21 -5.89 8.76
C GLY A 349 16.54 -5.37 9.33
N SER A 350 17.66 -5.48 8.61
CA SER A 350 18.94 -4.92 9.02
C SER A 350 19.00 -3.39 8.93
N ILE A 351 18.13 -2.79 8.11
CA ILE A 351 17.89 -1.35 8.05
C ILE A 351 16.53 -1.06 8.68
N LYS A 352 16.54 -0.26 9.76
CA LYS A 352 15.33 0.31 10.35
C LYS A 352 15.21 1.77 9.93
N VAL A 353 14.15 2.13 9.20
CA VAL A 353 13.96 3.50 8.68
C VAL A 353 14.01 4.55 9.78
N PHE A 354 13.33 4.29 10.90
CA PHE A 354 13.28 5.18 12.05
C PHE A 354 14.20 4.71 13.19
N ASP A 355 15.43 4.31 12.87
CA ASP A 355 16.48 4.11 13.88
C ASP A 355 16.73 5.44 14.62
N THR A 356 16.49 5.44 15.94
CA THR A 356 16.55 6.63 16.80
C THR A 356 17.95 7.22 16.93
N SER A 357 19.00 6.49 16.53
CA SER A 357 20.36 7.00 16.46
C SER A 357 20.62 7.87 15.22
N THR A 358 19.73 7.82 14.22
CA THR A 358 19.90 8.52 12.93
C THR A 358 19.22 9.88 12.89
N PHE A 359 18.46 10.26 13.92
CA PHE A 359 17.77 11.55 14.03
C PHE A 359 17.65 12.02 15.47
N THR A 360 17.29 13.28 15.62
CA THR A 360 17.05 13.91 16.92
C THR A 360 15.73 14.67 16.90
N VAL A 361 15.17 14.89 18.09
CA VAL A 361 13.99 15.72 18.34
C VAL A 361 14.42 16.78 19.35
N ASP A 362 14.40 18.05 18.94
CA ASP A 362 14.88 19.17 19.76
C ASP A 362 16.32 18.98 20.26
N GLY A 363 17.17 18.33 19.45
CA GLY A 363 18.57 18.02 19.76
C GLY A 363 18.80 16.77 20.61
N GLU A 364 17.75 16.06 21.03
CA GLU A 364 17.83 14.88 21.89
C GLU A 364 17.48 13.59 21.12
N THR A 365 17.97 12.44 21.60
CA THR A 365 17.58 11.12 21.07
C THR A 365 16.14 10.81 21.48
N LEU A 366 15.34 10.34 20.53
CA LEU A 366 13.98 9.89 20.81
C LEU A 366 14.02 8.58 21.62
N THR A 367 13.59 8.62 22.88
CA THR A 367 13.57 7.44 23.76
C THR A 367 12.18 6.84 23.96
N SER A 368 11.14 7.58 23.63
CA SER A 368 9.74 7.18 23.80
C SER A 368 8.90 7.96 22.80
N ALA A 369 7.90 7.32 22.20
CA ALA A 369 6.89 7.99 21.43
C ALA A 369 5.55 7.28 21.60
N PHE A 370 4.50 8.08 21.62
CA PHE A 370 3.14 7.60 21.68
C PHE A 370 2.76 6.96 20.34
N ALA A 371 2.19 5.75 20.38
CA ALA A 371 1.68 5.07 19.21
C ALA A 371 0.22 5.46 18.94
N LEU A 372 -0.73 4.95 19.75
CA LEU A 372 -2.17 5.06 19.54
C LEU A 372 -2.89 5.65 20.76
N ASP A 373 -3.85 6.53 20.49
CA ASP A 373 -4.82 7.07 21.46
C ASP A 373 -6.14 6.34 21.26
N THR A 374 -6.27 5.19 21.91
CA THR A 374 -7.38 4.28 21.67
C THR A 374 -8.65 4.72 22.40
N ASP A 375 -8.51 5.48 23.49
CA ASP A 375 -9.64 6.00 24.27
C ASP A 375 -9.85 7.53 24.17
N GLY A 376 -8.94 8.23 23.48
CA GLY A 376 -9.05 9.66 23.19
C GLY A 376 -8.77 10.56 24.38
N ASP A 377 -8.19 10.00 25.46
CA ASP A 377 -7.82 10.74 26.65
C ASP A 377 -6.42 11.38 26.56
N PHE A 378 -5.71 11.12 25.45
CA PHE A 378 -4.34 11.56 25.18
C PHE A 378 -3.33 11.10 26.24
N THR A 379 -3.65 10.05 26.99
CA THR A 379 -2.75 9.36 27.91
C THR A 379 -2.27 8.06 27.29
N PRO A 380 -1.08 7.56 27.66
CA PRO A 380 -0.56 6.32 27.10
C PRO A 380 -1.46 5.13 27.41
N ASP A 381 -2.19 4.67 26.41
CA ASP A 381 -2.85 3.36 26.34
C ASP A 381 -1.81 2.24 26.19
N SER A 382 -0.89 2.17 27.15
CA SER A 382 0.11 1.09 27.34
C SER A 382 1.15 0.80 26.25
N GLU A 383 1.23 1.54 25.14
CA GLU A 383 2.15 1.20 24.03
C GLU A 383 3.10 2.34 23.64
N GLU A 384 4.41 2.15 23.88
CA GLU A 384 5.48 3.02 23.37
C GLU A 384 5.95 2.48 22.01
N ALA A 385 5.83 3.28 20.96
CA ALA A 385 6.31 2.94 19.61
C ALA A 385 7.83 2.83 19.51
N VAL A 386 8.57 3.17 20.56
CA VAL A 386 10.04 3.14 20.57
C VAL A 386 10.52 1.95 21.39
N PHE A 387 11.10 0.97 20.71
CA PHE A 387 11.77 -0.17 21.33
C PHE A 387 12.92 -0.66 20.46
N ASP A 388 13.88 -1.36 21.07
CA ASP A 388 15.09 -1.88 20.38
C ASP A 388 15.81 -0.85 19.50
N GLY A 389 15.88 0.39 20.00
CA GLY A 389 16.59 1.51 19.37
C GLY A 389 15.90 2.15 18.16
N ALA A 390 14.66 1.76 17.84
CA ALA A 390 13.92 2.32 16.70
C ALA A 390 12.49 2.71 17.08
N PHE A 391 11.93 3.67 16.36
CA PHE A 391 10.49 3.83 16.28
C PHE A 391 9.93 2.77 15.33
N HIS A 392 8.94 2.02 15.79
CA HIS A 392 8.23 1.01 15.03
C HIS A 392 6.94 1.63 14.49
N GLU A 393 6.96 2.04 13.23
CA GLU A 393 5.80 2.53 12.48
C GLU A 393 4.90 1.37 12.07
N SER A 394 3.59 1.61 12.07
CA SER A 394 2.56 0.64 11.66
C SER A 394 2.65 -0.75 12.34
N TYR A 395 3.14 -0.78 13.59
CA TYR A 395 3.28 -2.01 14.39
C TYR A 395 2.02 -2.36 15.18
N PHE A 396 1.35 -1.35 15.74
CA PHE A 396 0.14 -1.53 16.56
C PHE A 396 -1.17 -1.43 15.77
N GLN A 397 -1.12 -0.76 14.61
CA GLN A 397 -2.16 -0.74 13.58
C GLN A 397 -1.49 -0.53 12.22
N SER A 398 -2.11 -0.90 11.11
CA SER A 398 -1.53 -0.69 9.77
C SER A 398 -1.41 0.79 9.39
N ALA A 399 -2.37 1.62 9.79
CA ALA A 399 -2.37 3.04 9.48
C ALA A 399 -1.21 3.77 10.18
N PRO A 400 -0.49 4.68 9.49
CA PRO A 400 0.64 5.38 10.08
C PRO A 400 0.24 6.23 11.30
N TYR A 401 1.13 6.27 12.29
CA TYR A 401 0.96 7.08 13.49
C TYR A 401 2.22 7.91 13.84
N PHE A 402 3.28 7.87 13.03
CA PHE A 402 4.41 8.79 13.21
C PHE A 402 4.00 10.25 12.95
N ALA A 403 3.90 11.04 14.01
CA ALA A 403 3.55 12.47 13.98
C ALA A 403 4.65 13.38 14.57
N ILE A 404 5.86 12.84 14.75
CA ILE A 404 6.96 13.54 15.45
C ILE A 404 7.66 14.52 14.51
N LYS A 405 7.97 15.71 15.03
CA LYS A 405 8.79 16.71 14.32
C LYS A 405 10.26 16.48 14.65
N ILE A 406 11.03 16.00 13.68
CA ILE A 406 12.48 15.75 13.84
C ILE A 406 13.32 16.93 13.36
N ASP A 407 14.55 17.03 13.88
CA ASP A 407 15.50 18.06 13.47
C ASP A 407 15.95 17.90 12.01
N GLY A 408 16.16 19.05 11.35
CA GLY A 408 16.57 19.13 9.95
C GLY A 408 15.42 19.31 8.95
N ILE A 409 14.17 19.23 9.41
CA ILE A 409 12.96 19.52 8.63
C ILE A 409 12.31 20.83 9.10
N GLU A 410 12.27 21.83 8.23
CA GLU A 410 11.57 23.10 8.45
C GLU A 410 10.16 23.04 7.86
N TRP A 411 9.13 23.19 8.70
CA TRP A 411 7.75 23.28 8.24
C TRP A 411 7.41 24.74 7.97
N LEU A 412 7.17 25.11 6.71
CA LEU A 412 6.87 26.50 6.32
C LEU A 412 5.45 26.92 6.73
N ASN A 413 4.56 25.94 6.83
CA ASN A 413 3.23 26.06 7.41
C ASN A 413 2.86 24.76 8.14
N SER A 414 1.77 24.82 8.90
CA SER A 414 1.17 23.67 9.60
C SER A 414 -0.28 24.01 9.94
N ALA A 415 -1.12 23.00 10.17
CA ALA A 415 -2.57 23.09 10.48
C ALA A 415 -3.49 22.83 9.27
N PHE A 416 -3.29 21.68 8.64
CA PHE A 416 -4.26 21.05 7.74
C PHE A 416 -4.68 19.71 8.30
#